data_AF-A0A1F3T571-F1
#
_entry.id   AF-A0A1F3T571-F1
#
_cell.length_a   1.000
_cell.length_b   1.000
_cell.length_c   1.000
_cell.angle_alpha   90.00
_cell.angle_beta   90.00
_cell.angle_gamma   90.00
#
_symmetry.space_group_name_H-M   'P 1'
#
loop_
_entity.id
_entity.type
_entity.pdbx_description
1 polymer ?
#
loop_
_entity_poly.entity_id
_entity_poly.type
_entity_poly.pdbx_seq_one_letter_code
_entity_poly.pdbx_strand_id
1 'polypeptide(L)'
;MLVSQKARTENRVMIFENLPELMKPEAVAEVLGVSVKTIYDWRYRQKLRGVPEGLFLKFNRLLYLRTEVLRQWIASQNPSLQE
;
A
#
# COMPACT_ATOMS: atom_id res chain seq x y z
N MET A 1 -31.04 -2.41 -14.31
CA MET A 1 -30.67 -2.24 -12.90
C MET A 1 -29.19 -1.87 -12.86
N LEU A 2 -28.86 -0.58 -12.85
CA LEU A 2 -27.48 -0.06 -12.85
C LEU A 2 -27.28 0.72 -11.55
N VAL A 3 -26.82 0.04 -10.51
CA VAL A 3 -26.45 0.66 -9.23
C VAL A 3 -25.05 0.19 -8.87
N SER A 4 -24.25 1.11 -8.34
CA SER A 4 -22.99 0.88 -7.63
C SER A 4 -21.75 0.52 -8.47
N GLN A 5 -21.16 1.52 -9.12
CA GLN A 5 -19.70 1.56 -9.26
C GLN A 5 -19.06 2.85 -8.71
N LYS A 6 -19.77 3.99 -8.70
CA LYS A 6 -19.22 5.27 -8.21
C LYS A 6 -18.83 5.29 -6.72
N ALA A 7 -19.63 4.69 -5.83
CA ALA A 7 -19.37 4.72 -4.38
C ALA A 7 -18.13 3.91 -3.93
N ARG A 8 -17.60 3.01 -4.79
CA ARG A 8 -16.47 2.13 -4.44
C ARG A 8 -15.11 2.81 -4.65
N THR A 9 -15.05 3.82 -5.51
CA THR A 9 -13.82 4.53 -5.87
C THR A 9 -13.49 5.61 -4.83
N GLU A 10 -14.48 6.39 -4.39
CA GLU A 10 -14.30 7.48 -3.43
C GLU A 10 -13.73 7.02 -2.07
N ASN A 11 -14.10 5.82 -1.60
CA ASN A 11 -13.58 5.27 -0.33
C ASN A 11 -12.10 4.83 -0.38
N ARG A 12 -11.51 4.61 -1.56
CA ARG A 12 -10.18 3.98 -1.69
C ARG A 12 -9.02 4.96 -1.67
N VAL A 13 -9.24 6.24 -1.99
CA VAL A 13 -8.20 7.27 -1.86
C VAL A 13 -8.06 7.69 -0.39
N MET A 14 -9.16 7.65 0.37
CA MET A 14 -9.20 7.97 1.80
C MET A 14 -8.43 6.98 2.69
N ILE A 15 -8.13 5.74 2.25
CA ILE A 15 -7.40 4.76 3.09
C ILE A 15 -6.01 5.23 3.50
N PHE A 16 -5.43 6.18 2.76
CA PHE A 16 -4.12 6.76 3.08
C PHE A 16 -4.18 8.12 3.76
N GLU A 17 -5.37 8.65 4.07
CA GLU A 17 -5.53 9.92 4.78
C GLU A 17 -5.19 9.73 6.27
N ASN A 18 -4.39 10.63 6.83
CA ASN A 18 -3.93 10.61 8.23
C ASN A 18 -3.09 9.39 8.67
N LEU A 19 -2.51 8.63 7.73
CA LEU A 19 -1.56 7.56 8.08
C LEU A 19 -0.21 8.14 8.52
N PRO A 20 0.48 7.50 9.49
CA PRO A 20 1.83 7.89 9.87
C PRO A 20 2.79 7.71 8.69
N GLU A 21 3.88 8.48 8.67
CA GLU A 21 4.89 8.43 7.58
C GLU A 21 5.53 7.04 7.42
N LEU A 22 5.67 6.32 8.54
CA LEU A 22 6.18 4.97 8.61
C LEU A 22 5.16 4.04 9.25
N MET A 23 4.91 2.91 8.61
CA MET A 23 4.02 1.88 9.10
C MET A 23 4.72 0.53 9.22
N LYS A 24 4.32 -0.25 10.21
CA LYS A 24 4.74 -1.66 10.31
C LYS A 24 4.03 -2.53 9.28
N PRO A 25 4.62 -3.64 8.82
CA PRO A 25 4.00 -4.57 7.88
C PRO A 25 2.60 -5.03 8.28
N GLU A 26 2.37 -5.24 9.57
CA GLU A 26 1.08 -5.66 10.12
C GLU A 26 0.00 -4.61 9.91
N ALA A 27 0.32 -3.34 10.20
CA ALA A 27 -0.60 -2.22 10.00
C ALA A 27 -0.88 -1.98 8.51
N VAL A 28 0.12 -2.13 7.64
CA VAL A 28 -0.08 -2.00 6.19
C VAL A 28 -0.98 -3.11 5.66
N ALA A 29 -0.79 -4.34 6.15
CA ALA A 29 -1.62 -5.47 5.77
C ALA A 29 -3.10 -5.23 6.10
N GLU A 30 -3.37 -4.69 7.30
CA GLU A 30 -4.71 -4.31 7.74
C GLU A 30 -5.32 -3.21 6.86
N VAL A 31 -4.60 -2.11 6.63
CA VAL A 31 -5.07 -0.99 5.80
C VAL A 31 -5.37 -1.41 4.36
N LEU A 32 -4.53 -2.26 3.77
CA LEU A 32 -4.70 -2.71 2.39
C LEU A 32 -5.63 -3.93 2.25
N GLY A 33 -6.08 -4.52 3.36
CA GLY A 33 -6.90 -5.74 3.35
C GLY A 33 -6.17 -6.95 2.76
N VAL A 34 -4.86 -7.05 2.95
CA VAL A 34 -4.03 -8.17 2.48
C VAL A 34 -3.38 -8.91 3.65
N SER A 35 -2.81 -10.09 3.40
CA SER A 35 -2.08 -10.79 4.45
C SER A 35 -0.72 -10.16 4.74
N VAL A 36 -0.26 -10.23 5.99
CA VAL A 36 1.11 -9.81 6.37
C VAL A 36 2.17 -10.58 5.54
N LYS A 37 1.91 -11.85 5.24
CA LYS A 37 2.77 -12.66 4.36
C LYS A 37 2.90 -12.05 2.96
N THR A 38 1.84 -11.44 2.44
CA THR A 38 1.86 -10.71 1.15
C THR A 38 2.83 -9.53 1.23
N ILE A 39 2.80 -8.76 2.32
CA ILE A 39 3.73 -7.64 2.54
C ILE A 39 5.19 -8.13 2.59
N TYR A 40 5.45 -9.25 3.27
CA TYR A 40 6.79 -9.84 3.27
C TYR A 40 7.18 -10.39 1.90
N ASP A 41 6.27 -10.98 1.13
CA ASP A 41 6.54 -11.44 -0.24
C ASP A 41 6.98 -10.28 -1.14
N TRP A 42 6.36 -9.10 -1.00
CA TRP A 42 6.80 -7.88 -1.70
C TRP A 42 8.24 -7.54 -1.37
N ARG A 43 8.65 -7.65 -0.11
CA ARG A 43 10.03 -7.40 0.32
C ARG A 43 11.02 -8.45 -0.19
N TYR A 44 10.66 -9.73 -0.19
CA TYR A 44 11.56 -10.78 -0.65
C TYR A 44 11.69 -10.83 -2.17
N ARG A 45 10.63 -10.44 -2.90
CA ARG A 45 10.54 -10.53 -4.35
C ARG A 45 10.43 -9.16 -5.02
N GLN A 46 11.09 -8.13 -4.45
CA GLN A 46 10.94 -6.73 -4.89
C GLN A 46 11.10 -6.55 -6.40
N LYS A 47 12.19 -7.08 -6.97
CA LYS A 47 12.49 -6.97 -8.41
C LYS A 47 11.43 -7.64 -9.29
N LEU A 48 10.95 -8.82 -8.88
CA LEU A 48 9.98 -9.58 -9.63
C LEU A 48 8.58 -8.94 -9.60
N ARG A 49 8.24 -8.28 -8.49
CA ARG A 49 6.94 -7.66 -8.25
C ARG A 49 6.90 -6.18 -8.67
N GLY A 50 8.00 -5.61 -9.18
CA GLY A 50 8.10 -4.19 -9.51
C GLY A 50 7.90 -3.29 -8.29
N VAL A 51 8.32 -3.75 -7.10
CA VAL A 51 8.18 -2.98 -5.87
C VAL A 51 9.25 -1.88 -5.84
N PRO A 52 8.89 -0.62 -5.56
CA PRO A 52 9.86 0.48 -5.58
C PRO A 52 10.98 0.29 -4.57
N GLU A 53 12.17 0.72 -4.96
CA GLU A 53 13.29 0.87 -4.05
C GLU A 53 12.94 1.92 -2.98
N GLY A 54 13.33 1.65 -1.73
CA GLY A 54 13.02 2.53 -0.61
C GLY A 54 11.62 2.40 -0.02
N LEU A 55 10.72 1.57 -0.58
CA LEU A 55 9.44 1.26 0.05
C LEU A 55 9.64 0.69 1.46
N PHE A 56 10.58 -0.24 1.61
CA PHE A 56 10.91 -0.86 2.87
C PHE A 56 12.10 -0.18 3.54
N LEU A 57 11.94 0.18 4.82
CA LEU A 57 12.99 0.74 5.67
C LEU A 57 13.23 -0.20 6.85
N LYS A 58 14.48 -0.59 7.07
CA LYS A 58 14.87 -1.35 8.26
C LYS A 58 15.55 -0.41 9.25
N PHE A 59 14.93 -0.21 10.41
CA PHE A 59 15.47 0.64 11.48
C PHE A 59 15.37 -0.09 12.81
N ASN A 60 16.46 -0.09 13.60
CA ASN A 60 16.55 -0.76 14.89
C ASN A 60 15.98 -2.20 14.91
N ARG A 61 16.41 -3.04 13.94
CA ARG A 61 15.95 -4.44 13.71
C ARG A 61 14.48 -4.59 13.29
N LEU A 62 13.69 -3.54 13.32
CA LEU A 62 12.30 -3.51 12.89
C LEU A 62 12.21 -3.15 11.40
N LEU A 63 11.17 -3.67 10.74
CA LEU A 63 10.84 -3.37 9.35
C LEU A 63 9.68 -2.39 9.33
N TYR A 64 9.80 -1.38 8.49
CA TYR A 64 8.78 -0.39 8.22
C TYR A 64 8.57 -0.23 6.73
N LEU A 65 7.42 0.30 6.36
CA LEU A 65 7.10 0.75 5.01
C LEU A 65 6.91 2.26 5.04
N ARG A 66 7.48 2.94 4.05
CA ARG A 66 7.24 4.37 3.82
C ARG A 66 5.87 4.54 3.18
N THR A 67 4.97 5.21 3.90
CA THR A 67 3.57 5.37 3.47
C THR A 67 3.45 6.15 2.16
N GLU A 68 4.29 7.15 1.95
CA GLU A 68 4.27 7.94 0.70
C GLU A 68 4.65 7.10 -0.52
N VAL A 69 5.73 6.33 -0.42
CA VAL A 69 6.17 5.42 -1.50
C VAL A 69 5.12 4.34 -1.76
N LEU A 70 4.50 3.83 -0.70
CA LEU A 70 3.41 2.85 -0.81
C LEU A 70 2.22 3.43 -1.56
N ARG A 71 1.79 4.65 -1.20
CA ARG A 71 0.67 5.35 -1.83
C ARG A 71 0.93 5.54 -3.32
N GLN A 72 2.09 6.10 -3.68
CA GLN A 72 2.48 6.33 -5.07
C GLN A 72 2.51 5.02 -5.87
N TRP A 73 3.05 3.96 -5.28
CA TRP A 73 3.10 2.66 -5.93
C TRP A 73 1.71 2.07 -6.17
N ILE A 74 0.86 2.03 -5.16
CA ILE A 74 -0.51 1.51 -5.30
C ILE A 74 -1.32 2.34 -6.31
N ALA A 75 -1.14 3.66 -6.32
CA ALA A 75 -1.73 4.55 -7.31
C ALA A 75 -1.25 4.21 -8.73
N SER A 76 0.05 3.95 -8.94
CA SER A 76 0.58 3.56 -10.25
C SER A 76 0.05 2.22 -10.78
N GLN A 77 -0.29 1.30 -9.87
CA GLN A 77 -0.84 -0.01 -10.25
C GLN A 77 -2.34 0.04 -10.57
N ASN A 78 -3.04 1.10 -10.13
CA ASN A 78 -4.48 1.25 -10.35
C ASN A 78 -4.76 2.65 -10.91
N PRO A 79 -4.66 2.84 -12.24
CA PRO A 79 -4.85 4.14 -12.91
C PRO A 79 -6.19 4.80 -12.60
N SER A 80 -7.21 4.02 -12.21
CA SER A 80 -8.52 4.51 -11.77
C SER A 80 -8.51 5.24 -10.42
N LEU A 81 -7.36 5.43 -9.78
CA LEU A 81 -7.19 6.19 -8.53
C LEU A 81 -6.76 7.66 -8.77
N GLN A 82 -6.64 8.10 -10.03
CA GLN A 82 -6.18 9.45 -10.40
C GLN A 82 -7.31 10.43 -10.82
N GLU A 83 -8.58 10.02 -10.74
CA GLU A 83 -9.73 10.88 -11.11
C GLU A 83 -10.67 11.16 -9.93
#